data_AF-A0A6J6USC4-F1
#
_entry.id   AF-A0A6J6USC4-F1
#
_cell.length_a   1.000
_cell.length_b   1.000
_cell.length_c   1.000
_cell.angle_alpha   90.00
_cell.angle_beta   90.00
_cell.angle_gamma   90.00
#
_symmetry.space_group_name_H-M   'P 1'
#
loop_
_entity.id
_entity.type
_entity.pdbx_description
1 polymer ?
#
loop_
_entity_poly.entity_id
_entity_poly.type
_entity_poly.pdbx_seq_one_letter_code
_entity_poly.pdbx_strand_id
1 'polypeptide(L)'
;MPTWEPIWIAYLDVSNVMSKLGSKHGIDAHEIKFLLEGSQGIIGLQVTDVKHGSRTFVRVDYSNKFVVEMYIDKKNSDYSEWSLRTAKLVRKNSKNGG
;
A
#
# COMPACT_ATOMS: atom_id res chain seq x y z
N MET A 1 1.90 4.69 -21.21
CA MET A 1 1.15 5.32 -20.10
C MET A 1 1.19 4.37 -18.91
N PRO A 2 1.24 4.85 -17.66
CA PRO A 2 1.19 3.97 -16.50
C PRO A 2 -0.15 3.21 -16.49
N THR A 3 -0.11 1.88 -16.45
CA THR A 3 -1.31 1.03 -16.44
C THR A 3 -1.51 0.39 -15.07
N TRP A 4 -2.73 0.46 -14.56
CA TRP A 4 -3.13 -0.29 -13.37
C TRP A 4 -3.28 -1.76 -13.74
N GLU A 5 -2.59 -2.64 -13.02
CA GLU A 5 -2.60 -4.08 -13.23
C GLU A 5 -3.08 -4.81 -11.97
N PRO A 6 -3.79 -5.94 -12.09
CA PRO A 6 -4.05 -6.82 -10.95
C PRO A 6 -2.74 -7.30 -10.34
N ILE A 7 -2.66 -7.29 -9.01
CA ILE A 7 -1.53 -7.85 -8.28
C ILE A 7 -2.04 -8.81 -7.22
N TRP A 8 -1.22 -9.81 -6.92
CA TRP A 8 -1.48 -10.73 -5.83
C TRP A 8 -0.31 -10.68 -4.84
N ILE A 9 -0.64 -10.49 -3.57
CA ILE A 9 0.32 -10.43 -2.48
C ILE A 9 0.11 -11.68 -1.65
N ALA A 10 1.00 -12.66 -1.79
CA ALA A 10 0.95 -13.91 -1.04
C ALA A 10 1.43 -13.72 0.41
N TYR A 11 2.40 -12.82 0.61
CA TYR A 11 2.99 -12.50 1.91
C TYR A 11 3.47 -11.06 1.94
N LEU A 12 3.27 -10.40 3.08
CA LEU A 12 3.70 -9.05 3.40
C LEU A 12 4.34 -9.03 4.78
N ASP A 13 5.63 -8.71 4.82
CA ASP A 13 6.32 -8.48 6.08
C ASP A 13 6.06 -7.05 6.57
N VAL A 14 5.59 -6.94 7.81
CA VAL A 14 5.29 -5.66 8.46
C VAL A 14 6.02 -5.48 9.80
N SER A 15 6.91 -6.41 10.15
CA SER A 15 7.49 -6.57 11.48
C SER A 15 8.22 -5.31 11.98
N ASN A 16 8.99 -4.66 11.11
CA ASN A 16 9.82 -3.48 11.40
C ASN A 16 9.17 -2.15 11.00
N VAL A 17 7.86 -2.14 10.68
CA VAL A 17 7.12 -0.93 10.31
C VAL A 17 5.91 -0.62 11.19
N MET A 18 5.51 -1.55 12.07
CA MET A 18 4.36 -1.39 12.96
C MET A 18 4.38 -0.07 13.74
N SER A 19 5.49 0.23 14.42
CA SER A 19 5.61 1.42 15.25
C SER A 19 5.51 2.72 14.46
N LYS A 20 6.05 2.75 13.24
CA LYS A 20 6.07 3.95 12.39
C LYS A 20 4.73 4.19 11.68
N LEU A 21 4.08 3.14 11.20
CA LEU A 21 2.75 3.22 10.59
C LEU A 21 1.70 3.69 11.60
N GLY A 22 1.68 3.09 12.79
CA GLY A 22 0.76 3.47 13.86
C GLY A 22 0.99 4.91 14.33
N SER A 23 2.22 5.25 14.73
CA SER A 23 2.52 6.56 15.34
C SER A 23 2.43 7.73 14.37
N LYS A 24 2.88 7.56 13.12
CA LYS A 24 3.00 8.68 12.16
C LYS A 24 1.80 8.81 11.25
N HIS A 25 1.17 7.70 10.92
CA HIS A 25 0.14 7.63 9.90
C HIS A 25 -1.22 7.18 10.45
N GLY A 26 -1.29 6.73 11.71
CA GLY A 26 -2.52 6.25 12.33
C GLY A 26 -3.04 4.98 11.66
N ILE A 27 -2.15 4.16 11.11
CA ILE A 27 -2.52 2.93 10.40
C ILE A 27 -2.01 1.73 11.18
N ASP A 28 -2.88 0.75 11.45
CA ASP A 28 -2.44 -0.54 11.96
C ASP A 28 -1.81 -1.38 10.84
N ALA A 29 -0.57 -1.78 11.06
CA ALA A 29 0.19 -2.58 10.11
C ALA A 29 -0.38 -4.00 9.95
N HIS A 30 -1.01 -4.58 10.98
CA HIS A 30 -1.68 -5.87 10.88
C HIS A 30 -2.94 -5.78 10.03
N GLU A 31 -3.68 -4.67 10.12
CA GLU A 31 -4.84 -4.44 9.25
C GLU A 31 -4.42 -4.30 7.79
N ILE A 32 -3.33 -3.58 7.50
CA ILE A 32 -2.77 -3.54 6.13
C ILE A 32 -2.44 -4.96 5.65
N LYS A 33 -1.72 -5.74 6.46
CA LYS A 33 -1.35 -7.12 6.13
C LYS A 33 -2.60 -7.95 5.81
N PHE A 34 -3.63 -7.88 6.65
CA PHE A 34 -4.90 -8.58 6.45
C PHE A 34 -5.65 -8.14 5.18
N LEU A 35 -5.67 -6.84 4.88
CA LEU A 35 -6.34 -6.30 3.68
C LEU A 35 -5.64 -6.71 2.38
N LEU A 36 -4.32 -6.94 2.44
CA LEU A 36 -3.49 -7.19 1.27
C LEU A 36 -3.23 -8.67 1.01
N GLU A 37 -2.92 -9.44 2.05
CA GLU A 37 -2.54 -10.84 1.88
C GLU A 37 -3.73 -11.68 1.39
N GLY A 38 -3.54 -12.38 0.28
CA GLY A 38 -4.56 -13.27 -0.26
C GLY A 38 -5.76 -12.57 -0.92
N SER A 39 -5.81 -11.24 -0.96
CA SER A 39 -6.89 -10.49 -1.60
C SER A 39 -6.78 -10.54 -3.13
N GLN A 40 -7.88 -10.90 -3.80
CA GLN A 40 -7.95 -11.05 -5.26
C GLN A 40 -8.31 -9.75 -6.01
N GLY A 41 -8.56 -8.66 -5.28
CA GLY A 41 -9.04 -7.39 -5.84
C GLY A 41 -8.01 -6.26 -5.91
N ILE A 42 -6.75 -6.54 -5.57
CA ILE A 42 -5.73 -5.49 -5.48
C ILE A 42 -5.26 -5.13 -6.88
N ILE A 43 -5.30 -3.85 -7.19
CA ILE A 43 -4.68 -3.28 -8.38
C ILE A 43 -3.48 -2.41 -7.99
N GLY A 44 -2.41 -2.55 -8.75
CA GLY A 44 -1.16 -1.82 -8.57
C GLY A 44 -0.78 -1.04 -9.81
N LEU A 45 -0.04 0.04 -9.63
CA LEU A 45 0.57 0.81 -10.70
C LEU A 45 2.09 0.67 -10.60
N GLN A 46 2.74 0.19 -11.65
CA GLN A 46 4.20 0.15 -11.67
C GLN A 46 4.76 1.58 -11.76
N VAL A 47 5.62 1.95 -10.82
CA VAL A 47 6.28 3.25 -10.71
C VAL A 47 7.78 3.02 -10.65
N THR A 48 8.52 3.66 -11.55
CA THR A 48 9.99 3.61 -11.56
C THR A 48 10.54 4.99 -11.27
N ASP A 49 11.43 5.11 -10.30
CA ASP A 49 12.17 6.34 -10.04
C ASP A 49 13.67 6.09 -9.82
N VAL A 50 14.48 7.10 -10.11
CA VAL A 50 15.96 6.99 -10.12
C VAL A 50 16.52 6.64 -8.74
N LYS A 51 15.83 7.04 -7.66
CA LYS A 51 16.32 6.89 -6.29
C LYS A 51 15.92 5.55 -5.66
N HIS A 52 14.77 5.00 -6.04
CA HIS A 52 14.18 3.84 -5.39
C HIS A 52 13.92 2.67 -6.34
N GLY A 53 14.31 2.79 -7.61
CA GLY A 53 14.10 1.74 -8.60
C GLY A 53 12.62 1.53 -8.91
N SER A 54 12.25 0.28 -9.18
CA SER A 54 10.92 -0.11 -9.66
C SER A 54 10.06 -0.62 -8.51
N ARG A 55 8.94 0.05 -8.25
CA ARG A 55 8.01 -0.27 -7.16
C ARG A 55 6.58 -0.33 -7.68
N THR A 56 5.70 -0.98 -6.94
CA THR A 56 4.28 -1.02 -7.23
C THR A 56 3.56 -0.11 -6.26
N PHE A 57 2.90 0.92 -6.78
CA PHE A 57 2.00 1.78 -6.03
C PHE A 57 0.64 1.09 -5.90
N VAL A 58 0.11 1.04 -4.68
CA VAL A 58 -1.15 0.35 -4.36
C VAL A 58 -2.06 1.29 -3.59
N ARG A 59 -3.36 1.22 -3.88
CA ARG A 59 -4.42 1.92 -3.16
C ARG A 59 -5.43 0.90 -2.67
N VAL A 60 -5.63 0.81 -1.36
CA VAL A 60 -6.62 -0.11 -0.77
C VAL A 60 -7.59 0.61 0.15
N ASP A 61 -8.83 0.18 0.08
CA ASP A 61 -9.87 0.65 0.98
C ASP A 61 -9.57 0.18 2.40
N TYR A 62 -9.31 1.14 3.28
CA TYR A 62 -9.02 0.88 4.69
C TYR A 62 -10.27 1.07 5.55
N SER A 63 -11.13 2.01 5.15
CA SER A 63 -12.47 2.17 5.74
C SER A 63 -13.42 2.84 4.75
N ASN A 64 -14.68 3.04 5.15
CA ASN A 64 -15.65 3.80 4.36
C ASN A 64 -15.21 5.24 4.05
N LYS A 65 -14.27 5.80 4.83
CA LYS A 65 -13.83 7.20 4.69
C LYS A 65 -12.41 7.34 4.17
N PHE A 66 -11.60 6.29 4.22
CA PHE A 66 -10.17 6.37 3.96
C PHE A 66 -9.67 5.24 3.07
N VAL A 67 -8.66 5.59 2.27
CA VAL A 67 -7.85 4.68 1.45
C VAL A 67 -6.43 4.76 1.98
N VAL A 68 -5.74 3.63 2.05
CA VAL A 68 -4.29 3.63 2.27
C VAL A 68 -3.60 3.60 0.91
N GLU A 69 -2.73 4.58 0.69
CA GLU A 69 -1.85 4.64 -0.46
C GLU A 69 -0.45 4.22 -0.04
N MET A 70 0.17 3.27 -0.75
CA MET A 70 1.47 2.74 -0.36
C MET A 70 2.28 2.26 -1.56
N TYR A 71 3.57 2.05 -1.33
CA TYR A 71 4.48 1.44 -2.29
C TYR A 71 4.96 0.10 -1.74
N ILE A 72 4.98 -0.92 -2.60
CA ILE A 72 5.51 -2.25 -2.32
C ILE A 72 6.48 -2.68 -3.41
N ASP A 73 7.43 -3.52 -3.07
CA ASP A 73 8.27 -4.22 -4.03
C ASP A 73 7.81 -5.68 -4.12
N LYS A 74 7.47 -6.13 -5.33
CA LYS A 74 6.93 -7.48 -5.57
C LYS A 74 7.99 -8.59 -5.45
N LYS A 75 9.28 -8.24 -5.48
CA LYS A 75 10.41 -9.18 -5.56
C LYS A 75 11.31 -9.14 -4.31
N ASN A 76 11.39 -8.00 -3.63
CA ASN A 76 12.26 -7.81 -2.48
C ASN A 76 11.44 -7.47 -1.22
N SER A 77 11.37 -8.40 -0.27
CA SER A 77 10.62 -8.26 0.98
C SER A 77 11.12 -7.08 1.83
N ASP A 78 12.43 -6.95 2.01
CA ASP A 78 13.04 -5.92 2.85
C ASP A 78 12.77 -4.52 2.26
N TYR A 79 12.80 -4.43 0.93
CA TYR A 79 12.51 -3.19 0.24
C TYR A 79 11.02 -2.84 0.23
N SER A 80 10.17 -3.85 0.14
CA SER A 80 8.73 -3.72 0.32
C SER A 80 8.41 -3.17 1.70
N GLU A 81 9.00 -3.77 2.74
CA GLU A 81 8.87 -3.32 4.12
C GLU A 81 9.32 -1.85 4.27
N TRP A 82 10.50 -1.50 3.75
CA TRP A 82 10.98 -0.12 3.82
C TRP A 82 10.06 0.86 3.10
N SER A 83 9.47 0.45 1.97
CA SER A 83 8.52 1.25 1.18
C SER A 83 7.18 1.45 1.91
N LEU A 84 6.70 0.46 2.67
CA LEU A 84 5.51 0.59 3.50
C LEU A 84 5.61 1.72 4.53
N ARG A 85 6.83 2.09 4.97
CA ARG A 85 7.04 3.25 5.86
C ARG A 85 6.59 4.58 5.28
N THR A 86 6.31 4.63 3.98
CA THR A 86 5.80 5.80 3.27
C THR A 86 4.30 5.77 3.04
N ALA A 87 3.61 4.73 3.53
CA ALA A 87 2.17 4.60 3.38
C ALA A 87 1.44 5.80 4.01
N LYS A 88 0.34 6.21 3.39
CA LYS A 88 -0.44 7.37 3.80
C LYS A 88 -1.91 7.03 3.83
N LEU A 89 -2.59 7.48 4.87
CA LEU A 89 -4.03 7.47 4.93
C LEU A 89 -4.57 8.70 4.20
N VAL A 90 -5.32 8.46 3.12
CA VAL A 90 -5.91 9.51 2.28
C VAL A 90 -7.42 9.42 2.39
N ARG A 91 -8.08 10.55 2.62
CA ARG A 91 -9.55 10.61 2.68
C ARG A 91 -10.11 10.28 1.30
N LYS A 92 -11.09 9.38 1.22
CA LYS A 92 -11.87 9.17 0.00
C LYS A 92 -12.45 10.52 -0.39
N ASN A 93 -12.16 10.99 -1.60
CA ASN A 93 -12.81 12.19 -2.10
C ASN A 93 -14.31 11.93 -2.15
N SER A 94 -15.07 12.58 -1.27
CA SER A 94 -16.52 12.64 -1.35
C SER A 94 -16.88 13.58 -2.50
N LYS A 95 -16.68 13.12 -3.73
CA LYS A 95 -17.28 13.71 -4.93
C LYS A 95 -17.89 12.58 -5.75
N ASN A 96 -19.11 12.23 -5.36
CA ASN A 96 -20.29 12.25 -6.22
C ASN A 96 -21.54 12.12 -5.33
N GLY A 97 -21.91 13.25 -4.74
CA GLY A 97 -23.32 13.64 -4.67
C GLY A 97 -23.60 14.44 -5.93
N GLY A 98 -24.63 14.04 -6.67
CA GLY A 98 -25.05 14.58 -7.96
C GLY A 98 -25.81 13.51 -8.72
#